data_AF-A0A2S4ZQE9-F1
#
_entry.id   AF-A0A2S4ZQE9-F1
#
_cell.length_a   1.000
_cell.length_b   1.000
_cell.length_c   1.000
_cell.angle_alpha   90.00
_cell.angle_beta   90.00
_cell.angle_gamma   90.00
#
_symmetry.space_group_name_H-M   'P 1'
#
loop_
_entity.id
_entity.type
_entity.pdbx_description
1 polymer ?
#
loop_
_entity_poly.entity_id
_entity_poly.type
_entity_poly.pdbx_seq_one_letter_code
_entity_poly.pdbx_strand_id
1 'polypeptide(L)'
;MPSRGRLVVLRLRVRRFFCPESSCARRTFAEQMPGPTRRHSRWTKRLRSTLAAVDLALAGRAGARRARAFGVCISRSAVLRLLDALPEPEVPAPWVVDVDKYATQGRRLTSRETPQGGLGAGGREETEANGP
;
A
#
# COMPACT_ATOMS: atom_id res chain seq x y z
N MET A 1 3.29 -17.43 8.38
CA MET A 1 3.62 -17.32 9.82
C MET A 1 5.13 -17.37 9.96
N PRO A 2 5.77 -16.44 10.69
CA PRO A 2 7.17 -16.63 11.03
C PRO A 2 7.25 -17.65 12.18
N SER A 3 7.93 -18.78 11.97
CA SER A 3 8.29 -19.72 13.05
C SER A 3 9.80 -19.64 13.24
N ARG A 4 10.25 -19.20 14.43
CA ARG A 4 11.68 -19.06 14.75
C ARG A 4 12.51 -18.33 13.68
N GLY A 5 11.99 -17.22 13.14
CA GLY A 5 12.68 -16.43 12.11
C GLY A 5 12.63 -17.01 10.70
N ARG A 6 11.92 -18.13 10.47
CA ARG A 6 11.78 -18.74 9.14
C ARG A 6 10.44 -18.41 8.50
N LEU A 7 10.48 -18.18 7.19
CA LEU A 7 9.29 -17.99 6.37
C LEU A 7 8.56 -19.33 6.22
N VAL A 8 7.36 -19.43 6.77
CA VAL A 8 6.45 -20.56 6.50
C VAL A 8 5.40 -20.16 5.48
N VAL A 9 5.37 -20.88 4.37
CA VAL A 9 4.34 -20.76 3.33
C VAL A 9 3.20 -21.71 3.65
N LEU A 10 2.01 -21.15 3.91
CA LEU A 10 0.80 -21.92 4.12
C LEU A 10 0.08 -22.09 2.77
N ARG A 11 -0.08 -23.33 2.29
CA ARG A 11 -0.86 -23.65 1.10
C ARG A 11 -2.28 -24.02 1.53
N LEU A 12 -3.25 -23.16 1.24
CA LEU A 12 -4.65 -23.37 1.57
C LEU A 12 -5.43 -23.81 0.32
N ARG A 13 -6.25 -24.84 0.44
CA ARG A 13 -7.28 -25.18 -0.54
C ARG A 13 -8.59 -24.58 -0.03
N VAL A 14 -9.16 -23.64 -0.79
CA VAL A 14 -10.42 -22.95 -0.46
C VAL A 14 -11.40 -23.15 -1.61
N ARG A 15 -12.71 -23.18 -1.32
CA ARG A 15 -13.73 -23.28 -2.35
C ARG A 15 -13.86 -21.96 -3.10
N ARG A 16 -14.02 -22.03 -4.41
CA ARG A 16 -14.27 -20.86 -5.27
C ARG A 16 -15.71 -20.91 -5.76
N PHE A 17 -16.45 -19.86 -5.50
CA PHE A 17 -17.85 -19.69 -5.92
C PHE A 17 -17.92 -18.73 -7.10
N PHE A 18 -18.90 -18.94 -7.96
CA PHE A 18 -19.17 -18.10 -9.13
C PHE A 18 -20.60 -17.56 -9.05
N CYS A 19 -20.78 -16.26 -9.30
CA CYS A 19 -22.11 -15.70 -9.48
C CYS A 19 -22.53 -15.90 -10.94
N PRO A 20 -23.68 -16.54 -11.21
CA PRO A 20 -24.14 -16.79 -12.57
C PRO A 20 -24.70 -15.53 -13.25
N GLU A 21 -25.04 -14.50 -12.48
CA GLU A 21 -25.63 -13.25 -12.98
C GLU A 21 -24.63 -12.43 -13.79
N SER A 22 -24.98 -12.12 -15.04
CA SER A 22 -24.13 -11.42 -16.00
C SER A 22 -23.88 -9.95 -15.62
N SER A 23 -24.83 -9.34 -14.93
CA SER A 23 -24.75 -7.95 -14.44
C SER A 23 -23.92 -7.80 -13.15
N CYS A 24 -23.47 -8.91 -12.53
CA CYS A 24 -22.74 -8.85 -11.28
C CYS A 24 -21.28 -8.38 -11.46
N ALA A 25 -20.93 -7.23 -10.86
CA ALA A 25 -19.58 -6.68 -10.88
C ALA A 25 -18.50 -7.60 -10.26
N ARG A 26 -18.88 -8.58 -9.44
CA ARG A 26 -17.97 -9.56 -8.83
C ARG A 26 -18.44 -10.97 -9.16
N ARG A 27 -17.92 -11.53 -10.24
CA ARG A 27 -18.28 -12.87 -10.73
C ARG A 27 -17.64 -14.02 -9.97
N THR A 28 -16.51 -13.81 -9.30
CA THR A 28 -15.80 -14.90 -8.58
C THR A 28 -15.55 -14.53 -7.12
N PHE A 29 -15.88 -15.45 -6.23
CA PHE A 29 -15.66 -15.36 -4.79
C PHE A 29 -14.84 -16.55 -4.33
N ALA A 30 -14.02 -16.37 -3.31
CA ALA A 30 -13.31 -17.47 -2.65
C ALA A 30 -13.72 -17.50 -1.18
N GLU A 31 -13.97 -18.70 -0.67
CA GLU A 31 -14.22 -18.94 0.75
C GLU A 31 -13.09 -18.34 1.59
N GLN A 32 -13.46 -17.62 2.65
CA GLN A 32 -12.50 -17.06 3.61
C GLN A 32 -12.49 -17.92 4.86
N MET A 33 -11.39 -18.64 5.07
CA MET A 33 -11.13 -19.33 6.33
C MET A 33 -10.85 -18.28 7.43
N PRO A 34 -11.62 -18.28 8.54
CA PRO A 34 -11.44 -17.32 9.62
C PRO A 34 -10.05 -17.48 10.25
N GLY A 35 -9.33 -16.35 10.38
CA GLY A 35 -7.97 -16.30 10.96
C GLY A 35 -6.86 -16.07 9.92
N PRO A 36 -6.52 -17.07 9.08
CA PRO A 36 -5.37 -16.96 8.18
C PRO A 36 -5.68 -16.17 6.91
N THR A 37 -6.93 -16.12 6.46
CA THR A 37 -7.29 -15.46 5.21
C THR A 37 -7.93 -14.09 5.44
N ARG A 38 -7.51 -13.12 4.64
CA ARG A 38 -8.21 -11.85 4.40
C ARG A 38 -8.26 -11.64 2.91
N ARG A 39 -9.35 -11.05 2.41
CA ARG A 39 -9.50 -10.73 0.99
C ARG A 39 -8.28 -9.96 0.48
N HIS A 40 -7.66 -10.43 -0.60
CA HIS A 40 -6.47 -9.84 -1.24
C HIS A 40 -5.20 -9.77 -0.37
N SER A 41 -5.21 -10.32 0.84
CA SER A 41 -4.02 -10.31 1.70
C SER A 41 -3.11 -11.47 1.34
N ARG A 42 -1.86 -11.15 1.04
CA ARG A 42 -0.78 -12.14 0.91
C ARG A 42 -0.15 -12.49 2.26
N TRP A 43 -0.52 -11.78 3.32
CA TRP A 43 0.04 -11.98 4.67
C TRP A 43 -1.04 -12.45 5.64
N THR A 44 -0.64 -13.37 6.50
CA THR A 44 -1.47 -13.84 7.61
C THR A 44 -1.64 -12.74 8.67
N LYS A 45 -2.78 -12.70 9.38
CA LYS A 45 -3.09 -11.71 10.42
C LYS A 45 -1.95 -11.55 11.44
N ARG A 46 -1.41 -12.65 11.97
CA ARG A 46 -0.32 -12.62 12.95
C ARG A 46 1.03 -12.14 12.39
N LEU A 47 1.32 -12.37 11.10
CA LEU A 47 2.50 -11.76 10.48
C LEU A 47 2.36 -10.23 10.39
N ARG A 48 1.17 -9.73 10.01
CA ARG A 48 0.89 -8.28 10.00
C ARG A 48 1.05 -7.67 11.39
N SER A 49 0.49 -8.28 12.43
CA SER A 49 0.57 -7.72 13.79
C SER A 49 1.99 -7.72 14.33
N THR A 50 2.78 -8.77 14.10
CA THR A 50 4.18 -8.81 14.53
C THR A 50 5.02 -7.76 13.81
N LEU A 51 4.84 -7.59 12.50
CA LEU A 51 5.55 -6.55 11.75
C LEU A 51 5.15 -5.16 12.24
N ALA A 52 3.85 -4.90 12.43
CA ALA A 52 3.36 -3.62 12.93
C ALA A 52 3.95 -3.26 14.31
N ALA A 53 3.99 -4.20 15.25
CA ALA A 53 4.55 -3.96 16.58
C ALA A 53 6.06 -3.65 16.53
N VAL A 54 6.80 -4.40 15.70
CA VAL A 54 8.24 -4.17 15.52
C VAL A 54 8.52 -2.85 14.81
N ASP A 55 7.71 -2.50 13.81
CA ASP A 55 7.85 -1.25 13.06
C ASP A 55 7.48 -0.03 13.91
N LEU A 56 6.46 -0.13 14.78
CA LEU A 56 6.10 0.91 15.75
C LEU A 56 7.25 1.15 16.75
N ALA A 57 7.90 0.07 17.21
CA ALA A 57 9.05 0.17 18.12
C ALA A 57 10.34 0.68 17.44
N LEU A 58 10.49 0.50 16.12
CA LEU A 58 11.74 0.76 15.40
C LEU A 58 11.63 1.87 14.33
N ALA A 59 10.55 2.64 14.32
CA ALA A 59 10.35 3.76 13.39
C ALA A 59 10.54 3.38 11.89
N GLY A 60 9.78 2.39 11.43
CA GLY A 60 9.58 2.10 9.99
C GLY A 60 10.79 1.54 9.24
N ARG A 61 11.86 2.33 8.98
CA ARG A 61 13.02 1.84 8.20
C ARG A 61 13.83 0.81 8.97
N ALA A 62 14.03 1.00 10.28
CA ALA A 62 14.75 0.01 11.08
C ALA A 62 13.89 -1.24 11.31
N GLY A 63 12.57 -1.11 11.38
CA GLY A 63 11.65 -2.25 11.40
C GLY A 63 11.62 -3.03 10.08
N ALA A 64 11.59 -2.36 8.92
CA ALA A 64 11.73 -3.01 7.60
C ALA A 64 13.05 -3.79 7.46
N ARG A 65 14.14 -3.28 8.04
CA ARG A 65 15.43 -3.98 8.09
C ARG A 65 15.38 -5.19 9.03
N ARG A 66 14.71 -5.08 10.18
CA ARG A 66 14.53 -6.19 11.12
C ARG A 66 13.54 -7.24 10.62
N ALA A 67 12.64 -6.90 9.70
CA ALA A 67 11.74 -7.85 9.05
C ALA A 67 12.48 -9.01 8.34
N ARG A 68 13.71 -8.75 7.86
CA ARG A 68 14.59 -9.79 7.32
C ARG A 68 14.90 -10.89 8.32
N ALA A 69 15.02 -10.57 9.61
CA ALA A 69 15.23 -11.54 10.68
C ALA A 69 13.99 -12.43 10.93
N PHE A 70 12.81 -12.01 10.46
CA PHE A 70 11.60 -12.83 10.44
C PHE A 70 11.44 -13.64 9.14
N GLY A 71 12.46 -13.63 8.26
CA GLY A 71 12.43 -14.31 6.97
C GLY A 71 11.56 -13.60 5.92
N VAL A 72 11.18 -12.34 6.15
CA VAL A 72 10.30 -11.58 5.26
C VAL A 72 11.02 -10.35 4.72
N CYS A 73 11.08 -10.23 3.40
CA CYS A 73 11.51 -9.00 2.75
C CYS A 73 10.28 -8.08 2.59
N ILE A 74 10.22 -7.02 3.38
CA ILE A 74 9.20 -5.97 3.29
C ILE A 74 9.86 -4.65 2.87
N SER A 75 9.23 -3.91 1.96
CA SER A 75 9.70 -2.57 1.59
C SER A 75 9.26 -1.53 2.62
N ARG A 76 9.98 -0.42 2.73
CA ARG A 76 9.56 0.72 3.57
C ARG A 76 8.12 1.15 3.28
N SER A 77 7.73 1.24 2.02
CA SER A 77 6.38 1.66 1.64
C SER A 77 5.32 0.67 2.10
N ALA A 78 5.62 -0.64 2.12
CA ALA A 78 4.71 -1.65 2.61
C ALA A 78 4.58 -1.62 4.15
N VAL A 79 5.65 -1.24 4.87
CA VAL A 79 5.60 -0.96 6.31
C VAL A 79 4.73 0.27 6.60
N LEU A 80 4.91 1.37 5.88
CA LEU A 80 4.10 2.58 6.10
C LEU A 80 2.61 2.28 5.88
N ARG A 81 2.25 1.63 4.76
CA ARG A 81 0.87 1.19 4.51
C ARG A 81 0.33 0.20 5.55
N LEU A 82 1.20 -0.55 6.24
CA LEU A 82 0.79 -1.43 7.33
C LEU A 82 0.45 -0.61 8.57
N LEU A 83 1.27 0.38 8.90
CA LEU A 83 1.07 1.28 10.04
C LEU A 83 -0.13 2.21 9.82
N ASP A 84 -0.27 2.80 8.63
CA ASP A 84 -1.40 3.66 8.26
C ASP A 84 -2.77 2.95 8.34
N ALA A 85 -2.76 1.61 8.29
CA ALA A 85 -3.97 0.79 8.37
C ALA A 85 -4.28 0.30 9.80
N LEU A 86 -3.49 0.72 10.80
CA LEU A 86 -3.80 0.46 12.21
C LEU A 86 -4.94 1.39 12.66
N PRO A 87 -5.80 0.95 13.60
CA PRO A 87 -6.77 1.84 14.22
C PRO A 87 -6.02 2.95 14.97
N GLU A 88 -6.52 4.17 14.85
CA GLU A 88 -6.05 5.29 15.67
C GLU A 88 -6.33 4.96 17.15
N PRO A 89 -5.37 5.11 18.07
CA PRO A 89 -5.65 4.96 19.49
C PRO A 89 -6.67 6.01 19.95
N GLU A 90 -7.65 5.60 20.75
CA GLU A 90 -8.50 6.53 21.46
C GLU A 90 -7.68 7.19 22.58
N VAL A 91 -7.23 8.42 22.35
CA VAL A 91 -6.50 9.22 23.34
C VAL A 91 -7.46 10.26 23.92
N PRO A 92 -7.68 10.30 25.25
CA PRO A 92 -8.52 11.33 25.85
C PRO A 92 -7.93 12.72 25.57
N ALA A 93 -8.81 13.71 25.41
CA ALA A 93 -8.39 15.08 25.15
C ALA A 93 -7.42 15.57 26.25
N PRO A 94 -6.19 15.98 25.90
CA PRO A 94 -5.23 16.47 26.89
C PRO A 94 -5.71 17.80 27.49
N TRP A 95 -5.46 17.98 28.79
CA TRP A 95 -5.85 19.19 29.52
C TRP A 95 -4.93 20.38 29.24
N VAL A 96 -3.67 20.09 28.93
CA VAL A 96 -2.65 21.06 28.52
C VAL A 96 -1.87 20.42 27.37
N VAL A 97 -1.67 21.17 26.30
CA VAL A 97 -0.86 20.76 25.14
C VAL A 97 0.34 21.69 25.07
N ASP A 98 1.53 21.13 25.22
CA ASP A 98 2.76 21.85 24.93
C ASP A 98 3.17 21.60 23.47
N VAL A 99 3.72 22.62 22.82
CA VAL A 99 4.08 22.58 21.39
C VAL A 99 5.57 22.63 21.25
N ASP A 100 6.18 21.47 20.98
CA ASP A 100 7.61 21.41 20.72
C ASP A 100 7.93 21.59 19.22
N LYS A 101 8.98 22.36 18.93
CA LYS A 101 9.47 22.59 17.57
C LYS A 101 10.65 21.68 17.29
N TYR A 102 10.41 20.61 16.55
CA TYR A 102 11.45 19.72 16.08
C TYR A 102 11.84 20.05 14.62
N ALA A 103 13.14 20.11 14.35
CA ALA A 103 13.67 20.27 12.99
C ALA A 103 13.95 18.89 12.37
N THR A 104 13.37 18.60 11.21
CA THR A 104 13.65 17.35 10.47
C THR A 104 14.41 17.64 9.19
N GLN A 105 15.46 16.85 8.94
CA GLN A 105 16.15 16.87 7.65
C GLN A 105 15.42 15.95 6.66
N GLY A 106 14.64 16.56 5.77
CA GLY A 106 13.93 15.86 4.70
C GLY A 106 14.88 15.33 3.62
N ARG A 107 14.44 14.29 2.89
CA ARG A 107 15.14 13.85 1.67
C ARG A 107 14.73 14.73 0.49
N ARG A 108 15.69 15.15 -0.33
CA ARG A 108 15.41 15.80 -1.61
C ARG A 108 14.72 14.82 -2.54
N LEU A 109 13.47 15.10 -2.89
CA LEU A 109 12.76 14.39 -3.93
C LEU A 109 13.31 14.91 -5.27
N THR A 110 14.09 14.09 -5.96
CA THR A 110 14.43 14.36 -7.36
C THR A 110 13.17 14.09 -8.18
N SER A 111 12.50 15.14 -8.64
CA SER A 111 11.50 14.97 -9.70
C SER A 111 12.21 14.37 -10.91
N ARG A 112 11.78 13.18 -11.33
CA ARG A 112 12.00 12.78 -12.71
C ARG A 112 10.91 13.48 -13.50
N GLU A 113 11.26 14.62 -14.11
CA GLU A 113 10.40 15.24 -15.11
C GLU A 113 10.28 14.25 -16.28
N THR A 114 9.07 13.74 -16.50
CA THR A 114 8.71 13.04 -17.72
C THR A 114 8.62 14.10 -18.82
N PRO A 115 9.40 14.03 -19.91
CA PRO A 115 9.30 15.01 -20.98
C PRO A 115 7.92 14.89 -21.63
N GLN A 116 7.11 15.94 -21.50
CA GLN A 116 5.83 16.05 -22.19
C GLN A 116 6.14 16.38 -23.66
N GLY A 117 5.90 15.42 -24.55
CA GLY A 117 5.91 15.64 -26.00
C GLY A 117 4.75 16.55 -26.38
N GLY A 118 5.06 17.75 -26.88
CA GLY A 118 4.07 18.71 -27.36
C GLY A 118 3.47 18.28 -28.70
N LEU A 119 2.16 18.05 -28.73
CA LEU A 119 1.36 18.20 -29.94
C LEU A 119 1.02 19.69 -30.09
N GLY A 120 1.67 20.37 -31.04
CA GLY A 120 1.25 21.67 -31.54
C GLY A 120 0.25 21.50 -32.66
N ALA A 121 -0.96 22.02 -32.48
CA ALA A 121 -1.99 22.10 -33.51
C ALA A 121 -2.16 23.56 -33.95
N GLY A 122 -2.22 23.76 -35.27
CA GLY A 122 -3.14 24.70 -35.92
C GLY A 122 -2.71 26.16 -36.07
N GLY A 123 -2.65 26.60 -37.33
CA GLY A 123 -2.85 28.02 -37.68
C GLY A 123 -2.19 28.45 -38.98
N ARG A 124 -2.90 28.37 -40.11
CA ARG A 124 -2.85 29.38 -41.19
C ARG A 124 -4.20 29.50 -41.89
N GLU A 125 -4.66 30.74 -41.91
CA GLU A 125 -5.83 31.34 -42.57
C GLU A 125 -5.87 31.17 -44.10
N GLU A 126 -7.11 31.00 -44.58
CA GLU A 126 -7.80 31.72 -45.66
C GLU A 126 -7.02 32.16 -46.91
N THR A 127 -7.51 31.74 -48.10
CA THR A 127 -8.39 32.59 -48.93
C THR A 127 -8.80 31.89 -50.23
N GLU A 128 -10.04 32.15 -50.57
CA GLU A 128 -10.85 31.69 -51.70
C GLU A 128 -10.58 32.51 -52.98
N ALA A 129 -10.72 31.87 -54.15
CA ALA A 129 -11.06 32.41 -55.49
C ALA A 129 -10.25 31.67 -56.57
N ASN A 130 -10.70 31.39 -57.80
CA ASN A 130 -11.98 31.38 -58.52
C ASN A 130 -11.60 30.67 -59.86
N GLY A 131 -12.51 29.91 -60.47
CA GLY A 131 -12.27 29.12 -61.70
C GLY A 131 -12.08 29.99 -62.96
N PRO A 132 -12.25 29.46 -64.19
CA PRO A 132 -12.75 28.13 -64.60
C PRO A 132 -11.66 27.12 -65.03
#